data_AF-A0A7C1N999-F1
#
_entry.id   AF-A0A7C1N999-F1
#
_cell.length_a   1.000
_cell.length_b   1.000
_cell.length_c   1.000
_cell.angle_alpha   90.00
_cell.angle_beta   90.00
_cell.angle_gamma   90.00
#
_symmetry.space_group_name_H-M   'P 1'
#
loop_
_entity.id
_entity.type
_entity.pdbx_description
1 polymer ?
#
loop_
_entity_poly.entity_id
_entity_poly.type
_entity_poly.pdbx_seq_one_letter_code
_entity_poly.pdbx_strand_id
1 'polypeptide(L)'
;MSSNKRKERILTIIFIAQILHLSSIWVLVVGITIWLLKLLLLSIELKDNLGFSVVISLITIPVFWTLASLLTYVFVGLRRNRITD
;
A
#
# COMPACT_ATOMS: atom_id res chain seq x y z
N MET A 1 -36.93 5.60 14.11
CA MET A 1 -36.28 4.29 13.83
C MET A 1 -35.55 4.19 12.48
N SER A 2 -35.86 4.99 11.44
CA SER A 2 -35.25 4.85 10.10
C SER A 2 -33.87 5.52 9.91
N SER A 3 -33.55 6.56 10.70
CA SER A 3 -32.29 7.32 10.60
C SER A 3 -31.05 6.48 10.99
N ASN A 4 -31.16 5.63 12.02
CA ASN A 4 -30.03 4.85 12.54
C ASN A 4 -29.54 3.79 11.53
N LYS A 5 -30.49 3.08 10.89
CA LYS A 5 -30.19 2.11 9.80
C LYS A 5 -29.55 2.75 8.56
N ARG A 6 -29.68 4.06 8.36
CA ARG A 6 -29.01 4.78 7.27
C ARG A 6 -27.56 5.11 7.66
N LYS A 7 -27.33 5.58 8.89
CA LYS A 7 -25.99 5.87 9.41
C LYS A 7 -25.11 4.62 9.43
N GLU A 8 -25.62 3.50 9.94
CA GLU A 8 -24.89 2.22 9.94
C GLU A 8 -24.50 1.77 8.54
N ARG A 9 -25.42 1.85 7.57
CA ARG A 9 -25.11 1.49 6.17
C ARG A 9 -24.01 2.36 5.57
N ILE A 10 -24.03 3.67 5.83
CA ILE A 10 -23.00 4.60 5.34
C ILE A 10 -21.64 4.26 5.99
N LEU A 11 -21.60 4.00 7.30
CA LEU A 11 -20.37 3.63 8.00
C LEU A 11 -19.78 2.31 7.46
N THR A 12 -20.61 1.31 7.19
CA THR A 12 -20.18 0.05 6.59
C THR A 12 -19.62 0.24 5.19
N ILE A 13 -20.25 1.07 4.35
CA ILE A 13 -19.74 1.36 3.00
C ILE A 13 -18.38 2.07 3.06
N ILE A 14 -18.24 3.08 3.94
CA ILE A 14 -16.97 3.78 4.15
C ILE A 14 -15.88 2.79 4.59
N PHE A 15 -16.22 1.88 5.49
CA PHE A 15 -15.28 0.86 5.97
C PHE A 15 -14.83 -0.09 4.87
N ILE A 16 -15.75 -0.60 4.06
CA ILE A 16 -15.43 -1.47 2.92
C ILE A 16 -14.56 -0.71 1.92
N ALA A 17 -14.88 0.55 1.61
CA ALA A 17 -14.08 1.38 0.72
C ALA A 17 -12.65 1.60 1.25
N GLN A 18 -12.48 1.79 2.55
CA GLN A 18 -11.15 1.94 3.18
C GLN A 18 -10.32 0.65 3.08
N ILE A 19 -10.92 -0.52 3.32
CA ILE A 19 -10.24 -1.81 3.14
C ILE A 19 -9.86 -2.00 1.67
N LEU A 20 -10.77 -1.73 0.74
CA LEU A 20 -10.52 -1.86 -0.68
C LEU A 20 -9.35 -0.97 -1.12
N HIS A 21 -9.32 0.27 -0.63
CA HIS A 21 -8.25 1.21 -0.90
C HIS A 21 -6.90 0.73 -0.35
N LEU A 22 -6.86 0.25 0.91
CA LEU A 22 -5.65 -0.29 1.51
C LEU A 22 -5.13 -1.52 0.76
N SER A 23 -6.01 -2.44 0.38
CA SER A 23 -5.66 -3.62 -0.42
C SER A 23 -5.13 -3.22 -1.80
N SER A 24 -5.74 -2.23 -2.45
CA SER A 24 -5.28 -1.71 -3.74
C SER A 24 -3.85 -1.16 -3.66
N ILE A 25 -3.52 -0.44 -2.58
CA ILE A 25 -2.17 0.06 -2.33
C ILE A 25 -1.17 -1.09 -2.17
N TRP A 26 -1.51 -2.14 -1.42
CA TRP A 26 -0.62 -3.29 -1.27
C TRP A 26 -0.39 -4.04 -2.58
N VAL A 27 -1.44 -4.22 -3.40
CA VAL A 27 -1.31 -4.80 -4.73
C VAL A 27 -0.38 -3.95 -5.60
N LEU A 28 -0.51 -2.62 -5.55
CA LEU A 28 0.37 -1.70 -6.26
C LEU A 28 1.82 -1.81 -5.78
N VAL A 29 2.06 -1.82 -4.47
CA VAL A 29 3.42 -1.92 -3.90
C VAL A 29 4.09 -3.23 -4.28
N VAL A 30 3.38 -4.36 -4.19
CA VAL A 30 3.91 -5.66 -4.61
C VAL A 30 4.15 -5.69 -6.12
N GLY A 31 3.21 -5.15 -6.91
CA GLY A 31 3.34 -5.06 -8.36
C GLY A 31 4.55 -4.24 -8.81
N ILE A 32 4.72 -3.04 -8.24
CA ILE A 32 5.89 -2.18 -8.50
C ILE A 32 7.17 -2.87 -8.03
N THR A 33 7.17 -3.53 -6.87
CA THR A 33 8.35 -4.27 -6.39
C THR A 33 8.78 -5.35 -7.38
N ILE A 34 7.84 -6.18 -7.84
CA ILE A 34 8.12 -7.23 -8.83
C ILE A 34 8.62 -6.61 -10.15
N TRP A 35 8.01 -5.53 -10.60
CA TRP A 35 8.40 -4.85 -11.82
C TRP A 35 9.82 -4.26 -11.73
N LEU A 36 10.15 -3.58 -10.62
CA LEU A 36 11.48 -3.05 -10.36
C LEU A 36 12.53 -4.15 -10.26
N LEU A 37 12.21 -5.28 -9.62
CA LEU A 37 13.11 -6.44 -9.57
C LEU A 37 13.38 -7.01 -10.97
N LYS A 38 12.36 -7.11 -11.83
CA LYS A 38 12.53 -7.54 -13.23
C LYS A 38 13.41 -6.58 -14.02
N LEU A 39 13.22 -5.27 -13.85
CA LEU A 39 14.06 -4.26 -14.48
C LEU A 39 15.51 -4.32 -13.99
N LEU A 40 15.71 -4.57 -12.69
CA LEU A 40 17.03 -4.71 -12.10
C LEU A 40 17.76 -5.93 -12.67
N LEU A 41 17.08 -7.07 -12.78
CA LEU A 41 17.64 -8.28 -13.41
C LEU A 41 18.00 -8.03 -14.88
N LEU A 42 17.11 -7.38 -15.64
CA LEU A 42 17.35 -7.04 -17.04
C LEU A 42 18.55 -6.08 -17.19
N SER A 43 18.66 -5.07 -16.32
CA SER A 43 19.77 -4.12 -16.33
C SER A 43 21.11 -4.79 -16.03
N ILE A 44 21.13 -5.76 -15.11
CA ILE A 44 22.33 -6.55 -14.79
C ILE A 44 22.73 -7.42 -15.99
N GLU A 45 21.75 -8.06 -16.64
CA GLU A 45 21.98 -8.94 -17.79
C GLU A 45 22.56 -8.19 -18.99
N LEU A 46 22.06 -6.96 -19.25
CA LEU A 46 22.52 -6.16 -20.37
C LEU A 46 23.92 -5.54 -20.15
N LYS A 47 24.55 -5.72 -18.97
CA LYS A 47 25.80 -5.01 -18.58
C LYS A 47 25.72 -3.51 -18.84
N ASP A 48 24.50 -2.97 -18.83
CA ASP A 48 24.31 -1.54 -18.94
C ASP A 48 24.99 -0.93 -17.72
N ASN A 49 25.74 0.16 -17.88
CA ASN A 49 26.46 0.79 -16.79
C ASN A 49 25.48 0.89 -15.61
N LEU A 50 25.76 0.15 -14.52
CA LEU A 50 24.93 0.05 -13.32
C LEU A 50 24.70 1.46 -12.77
N GLY A 51 23.71 2.14 -13.35
CA GLY A 51 23.57 3.57 -13.27
C GLY A 51 22.63 3.96 -12.16
N PHE A 52 22.32 5.26 -12.10
CA PHE A 52 21.32 5.84 -11.20
C PHE A 52 20.00 5.06 -11.16
N SER A 53 19.58 4.43 -12.26
CA SER A 53 18.35 3.64 -12.35
C SER A 53 18.31 2.45 -11.37
N VAL A 54 19.42 1.73 -11.20
CA VAL A 54 19.52 0.60 -10.26
C VAL A 54 19.48 1.10 -8.82
N VAL A 55 20.21 2.19 -8.52
CA VAL A 55 20.25 2.81 -7.20
C VAL A 55 18.87 3.34 -6.79
N ILE A 56 18.18 4.02 -7.71
CA ILE A 56 16.82 4.53 -7.48
C ILE A 56 15.87 3.36 -7.20
N SER A 57 15.93 2.28 -7.99
CA SER A 57 15.08 1.10 -7.78
C SER A 57 15.32 0.46 -6.41
N LEU A 58 16.59 0.36 -5.98
CA LEU A 58 16.98 -0.23 -4.70
C LEU A 58 16.45 0.56 -3.50
N ILE A 59 16.43 1.89 -3.57
CA ILE A 59 15.91 2.77 -2.51
C ILE A 59 14.38 2.84 -2.56
N THR A 60 13.81 2.78 -3.76
CA THR A 60 12.37 2.94 -3.98
C THR A 60 11.55 1.80 -3.37
N ILE A 61 12.03 0.56 -3.48
CA ILE A 61 11.37 -0.63 -2.89
C ILE A 61 11.14 -0.46 -1.37
N PRO A 62 12.17 -0.25 -0.53
CA PRO A 62 11.98 -0.11 0.92
C PRO A 62 11.18 1.14 1.30
N VAL A 63 11.27 2.23 0.54
CA VAL A 63 10.45 3.43 0.77
C VAL A 63 8.96 3.12 0.58
N PHE A 64 8.58 2.49 -0.53
CA PHE A 64 7.17 2.13 -0.77
C PHE A 64 6.65 1.10 0.24
N TRP A 65 7.48 0.13 0.62
CA TRP A 65 7.13 -0.83 1.68
C TRP A 65 6.90 -0.16 3.02
N THR A 66 7.76 0.80 3.39
CA THR A 66 7.63 1.56 4.64
C THR A 66 6.36 2.39 4.64
N LEU A 67 6.06 3.09 3.54
CA LEU A 67 4.84 3.89 3.40
C LEU A 67 3.56 3.05 3.48
N ALA A 68 3.51 1.93 2.77
CA ALA A 68 2.35 1.03 2.83
C ALA A 68 2.19 0.39 4.22
N SER A 69 3.30 0.03 4.86
CA SER A 69 3.29 -0.51 6.22
C SER A 69 2.82 0.54 7.23
N LEU A 70 3.31 1.77 7.13
CA LEU A 70 2.90 2.88 7.99
C LEU A 70 1.41 3.19 7.82
N LEU A 71 0.91 3.23 6.59
CA LEU A 71 -0.51 3.42 6.31
C LEU A 71 -1.37 2.29 6.91
N THR A 72 -0.91 1.05 6.78
CA THR A 72 -1.56 -0.13 7.38
C THR A 72 -1.57 -0.03 8.90
N TYR A 73 -0.45 0.37 9.50
CA TYR A 73 -0.32 0.56 10.94
C TYR A 73 -1.29 1.64 11.44
N VAL A 74 -1.33 2.80 10.80
CA VAL A 74 -2.24 3.89 11.15
C VAL A 74 -3.69 3.46 10.98
N PHE A 75 -4.03 2.74 9.91
CA PHE A 75 -5.38 2.22 9.69
C PHE A 75 -5.81 1.26 10.81
N VAL A 76 -4.95 0.32 11.20
CA VAL A 76 -5.21 -0.61 12.31
C VAL A 76 -5.29 0.12 13.65
N GLY A 77 -4.40 1.09 13.89
CA GLY A 77 -4.38 1.90 15.11
C GLY A 77 -5.64 2.74 15.29
N LEU A 78 -6.08 3.44 14.24
CA LEU A 78 -7.32 4.21 14.23
C LEU A 78 -8.55 3.32 14.48
N ARG A 79 -8.53 2.08 13.96
CA ARG A 79 -9.60 1.11 14.19
C ARG A 79 -9.66 0.65 15.65
N ARG A 80 -8.50 0.38 16.26
CA ARG A 80 -8.43 -0.09 17.64
C ARG A 80 -8.99 0.91 18.64
N ASN A 81 -8.74 2.21 18.44
CA ASN A 81 -9.30 3.25 19.31
C ASN A 81 -10.82 3.35 19.20
N ARG A 82 -11.40 3.24 17.99
CA ARG A 82 -12.87 3.24 17.81
C ARG A 82 -13.61 2.05 18.44
N ILE A 83 -12.92 0.96 18.76
CA ILE A 83 -13.53 -0.23 19.39
C ILE A 83 -13.46 -0.15 20.92
N THR A 84 -12.55 0.68 21.46
CA THR A 84 -12.27 0.76 22.90
C THR A 84 -13.04 1.91 23.59
N ASP A 85 -13.53 2.89 22.82
CA ASP A 85 -14.50 3.92 23.24
C ASP A 85 -15.95 3.47 22.93
#